data_AF-A0A9E5CA73-F1
#
_entry.id   AF-A0A9E5CA73-F1
#
_cell.length_a   1.000
_cell.length_b   1.000
_cell.length_c   1.000
_cell.angle_alpha   90.00
_cell.angle_beta   90.00
_cell.angle_gamma   90.00
#
_symmetry.space_group_name_H-M   'P 1'
#
loop_
_entity.id
_entity.type
_entity.pdbx_description
1 polymer ?
#
loop_
_entity_poly.entity_id
_entity_poly.type
_entity_poly.pdbx_seq_one_letter_code
_entity_poly.pdbx_strand_id
1 'polypeptide(L)'
;MYIRPQLKQNLNDCREARPDLRRLSPHHLSSKVRRMLGAVADRGRGLRKGENGLALVEVLIAVSILTIAITTYISAFSTSAIAIGREDRRVTAKVLAVSQIHHTRAQAYQTAPVAYPTLTPPSPKFTVTSNATAIAGKDDNIQQITVTVQFNGRTLSLLEDFKVDR
;
A
#
# COMPACT_ATOMS: atom_id res chain seq x y z
N MET A 1 -0.27 28.23 -10.53
CA MET A 1 0.76 27.18 -10.49
C MET A 1 0.44 26.17 -11.58
N TYR A 2 1.08 26.33 -12.74
CA TYR A 2 0.84 25.58 -13.98
C TYR A 2 1.81 24.39 -14.03
N ILE A 3 1.30 23.15 -14.04
CA ILE A 3 2.09 21.94 -14.29
C ILE A 3 1.65 21.33 -15.62
N ARG A 4 2.67 21.05 -16.45
CA ARG A 4 2.68 20.81 -17.89
C ARG A 4 1.84 19.62 -18.39
N PRO A 5 1.29 19.69 -19.61
CA PRO A 5 0.81 18.55 -20.38
C PRO A 5 1.95 18.02 -21.27
N GLN A 6 2.77 17.09 -20.76
CA GLN A 6 3.84 16.45 -21.55
C GLN A 6 3.84 14.91 -21.44
N LEU A 7 2.72 14.31 -21.00
CA LEU A 7 2.62 12.85 -20.85
C LEU A 7 1.72 12.15 -21.89
N LYS A 8 1.32 12.85 -22.98
CA LYS A 8 0.52 12.24 -24.06
C LYS A 8 1.30 11.93 -25.34
N GLN A 9 2.52 12.42 -25.51
CA GLN A 9 3.30 12.17 -26.73
C GLN A 9 4.09 10.85 -26.72
N ASN A 10 4.46 10.31 -25.55
CA ASN A 10 5.26 9.07 -25.48
C ASN A 10 4.45 7.76 -25.56
N LEU A 11 3.12 7.81 -25.68
CA LEU A 11 2.29 6.61 -25.83
C LEU A 11 2.00 6.23 -27.29
N ASN A 12 2.32 7.11 -28.25
CA ASN A 12 2.12 6.82 -29.67
C ASN A 12 3.35 6.16 -30.34
N ASP A 13 4.56 6.35 -29.80
CA ASP A 13 5.80 5.78 -30.39
C ASP A 13 6.00 4.28 -30.10
N CYS A 14 5.29 3.70 -29.13
CA CYS A 14 5.42 2.26 -28.83
C CYS A 14 4.47 1.36 -29.64
N ARG A 15 3.73 1.89 -30.63
CA ARG A 15 2.74 1.11 -31.39
C ARG A 15 3.28 0.46 -32.67
N GLU A 16 4.53 0.73 -33.08
CA GLU A 16 5.08 0.25 -34.36
C GLU A 16 6.14 -0.85 -34.28
N ALA A 17 6.57 -1.27 -33.09
CA ALA A 17 7.48 -2.42 -32.95
C ALA A 17 6.69 -3.75 -32.89
N ARG A 18 5.87 -4.05 -33.90
CA ARG A 18 5.36 -5.42 -34.11
C ARG A 18 6.34 -6.15 -35.02
N PRO A 19 7.19 -7.06 -34.50
CA PRO A 19 7.96 -7.93 -35.37
C PRO A 19 6.99 -8.75 -36.23
N ASP A 20 7.15 -8.66 -37.55
CA ASP A 20 6.37 -9.41 -38.52
C ASP A 20 6.71 -10.90 -38.42
N LEU A 21 5.95 -11.61 -37.58
CA LEU A 21 6.09 -13.04 -37.32
C LEU A 21 5.66 -13.91 -38.52
N ARG A 22 5.29 -13.33 -39.68
CA ARG A 22 4.92 -14.10 -40.89
C ARG A 22 6.11 -14.55 -41.74
N ARG A 23 7.35 -14.16 -41.40
CA ARG A 23 8.57 -14.60 -42.11
C ARG A 23 9.39 -15.68 -41.40
N LEU A 24 8.85 -16.36 -40.39
CA LEU A 24 9.48 -17.56 -39.84
C LEU A 24 9.10 -18.78 -40.68
N SER A 25 9.89 -19.01 -41.73
CA SER A 25 9.83 -20.21 -42.56
C SER A 25 10.07 -21.47 -41.69
N PRO A 26 9.19 -22.47 -41.69
CA PRO A 26 9.23 -23.59 -40.72
C PRO A 26 10.29 -24.67 -41.01
N HIS A 27 11.25 -24.41 -41.90
CA HIS A 27 12.14 -25.44 -42.43
C HIS A 27 13.43 -25.71 -41.64
N HIS A 28 13.67 -25.06 -40.49
CA HIS A 28 14.89 -25.30 -39.71
C HIS A 28 14.66 -25.64 -38.22
N LEU A 29 13.47 -26.10 -37.83
CA LEU A 29 13.29 -26.70 -36.51
C LEU A 29 14.02 -28.04 -36.43
N SER A 30 15.19 -28.00 -35.81
CA SER A 30 15.98 -29.18 -35.41
C SER A 30 15.08 -30.27 -34.84
N SER A 31 15.32 -31.50 -35.27
CA SER A 31 14.59 -32.72 -34.86
C SER A 31 14.51 -32.88 -33.32
N LYS A 32 15.44 -32.30 -32.58
CA LYS A 32 15.40 -32.22 -31.11
C LYS A 32 14.22 -31.40 -30.58
N VAL A 33 13.89 -30.29 -31.22
CA VAL A 33 12.79 -29.40 -30.83
C VAL A 33 11.44 -30.07 -31.09
N ARG A 34 11.31 -30.81 -32.21
CA ARG A 34 10.11 -31.64 -32.47
C ARG A 34 9.93 -32.76 -31.44
N ARG A 35 11.02 -33.40 -30.99
CA ARG A 35 10.95 -34.43 -29.93
C ARG A 35 10.60 -33.86 -28.56
N MET A 36 11.09 -32.66 -28.21
CA MET A 36 10.71 -32.01 -26.95
C MET A 36 9.25 -31.56 -26.92
N LEU A 37 8.74 -30.98 -28.01
CA LEU A 37 7.34 -30.57 -28.10
C LEU A 37 6.39 -31.78 -28.11
N GLY A 38 6.78 -32.90 -28.74
CA GLY A 38 6.03 -34.15 -28.66
C GLY A 38 5.97 -34.72 -27.24
N ALA A 39 7.08 -34.70 -26.50
CA ALA A 39 7.15 -35.25 -25.14
C ALA A 39 6.34 -34.45 -24.10
N VAL A 40 6.19 -33.14 -24.28
CA VAL A 40 5.33 -32.32 -23.42
C VAL A 40 3.85 -32.52 -23.74
N ALA A 41 3.50 -32.75 -25.01
CA ALA A 41 2.12 -33.01 -25.43
C ALA A 41 1.62 -34.44 -25.13
N ASP A 42 2.53 -35.40 -24.89
CA ASP A 42 2.18 -36.79 -24.58
C ASP A 42 2.08 -37.09 -23.08
N ARG A 43 2.64 -36.23 -22.22
CA ARG A 43 2.56 -36.43 -20.76
C ARG A 43 1.13 -36.28 -20.21
N GLY A 44 0.19 -35.74 -20.99
CA GLY A 44 -1.23 -35.65 -20.64
C GLY A 44 -2.12 -36.78 -21.19
N ARG A 45 -1.63 -37.66 -22.09
CA ARG A 45 -2.48 -38.63 -22.80
C ARG A 45 -2.38 -40.08 -22.29
N GLY A 46 -1.39 -40.41 -21.47
CA GLY A 46 -1.20 -41.77 -20.93
C GLY A 46 -2.20 -42.22 -19.86
N LEU A 47 -3.01 -41.32 -19.29
CA LEU A 47 -3.91 -41.62 -18.16
C LEU A 47 -5.29 -42.20 -18.57
N ARG A 48 -5.53 -42.47 -19.86
CA ARG A 48 -6.89 -42.71 -20.39
C ARG A 48 -7.23 -44.16 -20.76
N LYS A 49 -6.56 -45.17 -20.21
CA LYS A 49 -6.94 -46.57 -20.45
C LYS A 49 -7.24 -47.31 -19.14
N GLY A 50 -8.50 -47.27 -18.71
CA GLY A 50 -9.07 -48.33 -17.86
C GLY A 50 -10.00 -47.93 -16.71
N GLU A 51 -10.03 -46.68 -16.26
CA GLU A 51 -10.67 -46.33 -14.97
C GLU A 51 -12.01 -45.57 -15.13
N ASN A 52 -13.03 -46.24 -15.66
CA ASN A 52 -14.34 -45.62 -15.92
C ASN A 52 -15.25 -45.45 -14.68
N GLY A 53 -14.74 -45.64 -13.46
CA GLY A 53 -15.54 -45.59 -12.22
C GLY A 53 -15.07 -44.59 -11.16
N LEU A 54 -13.77 -44.20 -11.15
CA LEU A 54 -13.18 -43.39 -10.07
C LEU A 54 -12.96 -41.91 -10.44
N ALA A 55 -13.04 -41.55 -11.72
CA ALA A 55 -12.77 -40.20 -12.21
C ALA A 55 -13.68 -39.11 -11.60
N LEU A 56 -14.93 -39.43 -11.25
CA LEU A 56 -15.86 -38.46 -10.65
C LEU A 56 -15.43 -38.10 -9.22
N VAL A 57 -15.00 -39.09 -8.44
CA VAL A 57 -14.53 -38.89 -7.07
C VAL A 57 -13.21 -38.11 -7.06
N GLU A 58 -12.32 -38.41 -8.00
CA GLU A 58 -11.05 -37.70 -8.16
C GLU A 58 -11.26 -36.20 -8.44
N VAL A 59 -12.14 -35.87 -9.39
CA VAL A 59 -12.49 -34.46 -9.69
C VAL A 59 -13.13 -33.78 -8.48
N LEU A 60 -13.98 -34.48 -7.73
CA LEU A 60 -14.62 -33.93 -6.53
C LEU A 60 -13.59 -33.59 -5.44
N ILE A 61 -12.60 -34.45 -5.21
CA ILE A 61 -11.51 -34.19 -4.26
C ILE A 61 -10.65 -33.02 -4.75
N ALA A 62 -10.30 -32.99 -6.04
CA ALA A 62 -9.50 -31.92 -6.61
C ALA A 62 -10.19 -30.55 -6.49
N VAL A 63 -11.48 -30.48 -6.79
CA VAL A 63 -12.28 -29.25 -6.64
C VAL A 63 -12.37 -28.84 -5.18
N SER A 64 -12.54 -29.79 -4.25
CA SER A 64 -12.60 -29.50 -2.81
C SER A 64 -11.31 -28.87 -2.30
N ILE A 65 -10.15 -29.42 -2.67
CA ILE A 65 -8.84 -28.86 -2.31
C ILE A 65 -8.66 -27.48 -2.93
N LEU A 66 -9.06 -27.30 -4.20
CA LEU A 66 -8.97 -26.02 -4.89
C LEU A 66 -9.84 -24.95 -4.21
N THR A 67 -11.07 -25.29 -3.82
CA THR A 67 -11.95 -24.35 -3.10
C THR A 67 -11.33 -23.92 -1.78
N ILE A 68 -10.79 -24.85 -0.99
CA ILE A 68 -10.10 -24.53 0.27
C ILE A 68 -8.91 -23.60 0.02
N ALA A 69 -8.10 -23.86 -1.01
CA ALA A 69 -6.99 -23.00 -1.37
C ALA A 69 -7.48 -21.58 -1.71
N ILE A 70 -8.48 -21.45 -2.58
CA ILE A 70 -9.01 -20.15 -3.01
C ILE A 70 -9.59 -19.37 -1.81
N THR A 71 -10.35 -20.01 -0.92
CA THR A 71 -10.94 -19.31 0.23
C THR A 71 -9.87 -18.77 1.18
N THR A 72 -8.79 -19.53 1.44
CA THR A 72 -7.69 -19.04 2.29
C THR A 72 -7.00 -17.82 1.71
N TYR A 73 -6.77 -17.77 0.39
CA TYR A 73 -6.20 -16.60 -0.27
C TYR A 73 -7.11 -15.37 -0.17
N ILE A 74 -8.41 -15.52 -0.42
CA ILE A 74 -9.37 -14.42 -0.33
C ILE A 74 -9.36 -13.83 1.08
N SER A 75 -9.34 -14.70 2.11
CA SER A 75 -9.25 -14.24 3.51
C SER A 75 -7.95 -13.46 3.77
N ALA A 76 -6.80 -13.95 3.30
CA ALA A 76 -5.53 -13.26 3.46
C ALA A 76 -5.50 -11.87 2.79
N PHE A 77 -6.06 -11.74 1.58
CA PHE A 77 -6.17 -10.46 0.89
C PHE A 77 -7.09 -9.47 1.60
N SER A 78 -8.22 -9.96 2.12
CA SER A 78 -9.15 -9.14 2.90
C SER A 78 -8.49 -8.53 4.14
N THR A 79 -7.77 -9.36 4.91
CA THR A 79 -7.01 -8.89 6.08
C THR A 79 -5.95 -7.87 5.69
N SER A 80 -5.22 -8.12 4.59
CA SER A 80 -4.18 -7.22 4.09
C SER A 80 -4.74 -5.85 3.68
N ALA A 81 -5.88 -5.81 2.99
CA ALA A 81 -6.53 -4.55 2.59
C ALA A 81 -6.94 -3.70 3.81
N ILE A 82 -7.47 -4.33 4.85
CA ILE A 82 -7.83 -3.63 6.10
C ILE A 82 -6.57 -3.11 6.82
N ALA A 83 -5.50 -3.90 6.83
CA ALA A 83 -4.22 -3.50 7.43
C ALA A 83 -3.64 -2.25 6.75
N ILE A 84 -3.59 -2.23 5.42
CA ILE A 84 -3.11 -1.08 4.64
C ILE A 84 -3.93 0.18 4.97
N GLY A 85 -5.26 0.06 5.02
CA GLY A 85 -6.11 1.20 5.36
C GLY A 85 -5.93 1.73 6.79
N ARG A 86 -5.44 0.91 7.72
CA ARG A 86 -5.09 1.36 9.08
C ARG A 86 -3.73 2.06 9.10
N GLU A 87 -2.76 1.52 8.36
CA GLU A 87 -1.43 2.13 8.27
C GLU A 87 -1.45 3.47 7.54
N ASP A 88 -2.22 3.60 6.47
CA ASP A 88 -2.39 4.88 5.76
C ASP A 88 -2.89 6.00 6.70
N ARG A 89 -3.85 5.68 7.58
CA ARG A 89 -4.34 6.62 8.60
C ARG A 89 -3.28 6.98 9.64
N ARG A 90 -2.44 6.02 10.05
CA ARG A 90 -1.34 6.25 11.00
C ARG A 90 -0.26 7.11 10.39
N VAL A 91 0.12 6.85 9.14
CA VAL A 91 1.09 7.66 8.40
C VAL A 91 0.56 9.09 8.24
N THR A 92 -0.69 9.24 7.82
CA THR A 92 -1.35 10.55 7.72
C THR A 92 -1.35 11.28 9.06
N ALA A 93 -1.72 10.60 10.16
CA ALA A 93 -1.72 11.19 11.49
C ALA A 93 -0.32 11.66 11.92
N LYS A 94 0.72 10.86 11.64
CA LYS A 94 2.11 11.21 11.95
C LYS A 94 2.59 12.41 11.15
N VAL A 95 2.31 12.45 9.84
CA VAL A 95 2.67 13.58 8.98
C VAL A 95 1.97 14.86 9.46
N LEU A 96 0.70 14.77 9.86
CA LEU A 96 -0.04 15.90 10.44
C LEU A 96 0.57 16.36 11.76
N ALA A 97 0.93 15.43 12.66
CA ALA A 97 1.55 15.76 13.93
C ALA A 97 2.89 16.49 13.74
N VAL A 98 3.75 15.96 12.86
CA VAL A 98 5.04 16.58 12.53
C VAL A 98 4.84 17.96 11.90
N SER A 99 3.93 18.08 10.94
CA SER A 99 3.60 19.36 10.31
C SER A 99 3.09 20.38 11.33
N GLN A 100 2.26 19.95 12.28
CA GLN A 100 1.76 20.80 13.35
C GLN A 100 2.88 21.27 14.27
N ILE A 101 3.84 20.41 14.63
CA ILE A 101 5.00 20.81 15.42
C ILE A 101 5.83 21.87 14.68
N HIS A 102 6.11 21.66 13.41
CA HIS A 102 6.83 22.67 12.61
C HIS A 102 6.06 24.00 12.55
N HIS A 103 4.73 23.94 12.43
CA HIS A 103 3.88 25.12 12.46
C HIS A 103 3.94 25.84 13.80
N THR A 104 3.78 25.11 14.92
CA THR A 104 3.88 25.66 16.28
C THR A 104 5.26 26.23 16.57
N ARG A 105 6.33 25.60 16.07
CA ARG A 105 7.70 26.12 16.20
C ARG A 105 7.90 27.46 15.48
N ALA A 106 7.25 27.66 14.33
CA ALA A 106 7.34 28.90 13.54
C ALA A 106 6.56 30.09 14.13
N GLN A 107 5.60 29.83 15.02
CA GLN A 107 4.83 30.88 15.68
C GLN A 107 5.65 31.57 16.80
N ALA A 108 5.22 32.75 17.24
CA ALA A 108 5.83 33.42 18.39
C ALA A 108 5.70 32.58 19.67
N TYR A 109 6.66 32.71 20.58
CA TYR A 109 6.57 32.08 21.89
C TYR A 109 5.38 32.67 22.66
N GLN A 110 4.56 31.78 23.24
CA GLN A 110 3.47 32.14 24.13
C GLN A 110 3.68 31.41 25.46
N THR A 111 3.50 32.12 26.57
CA THR A 111 3.69 31.57 27.91
C THR A 111 2.66 30.47 28.20
N ALA A 112 3.13 29.28 28.56
CA ALA A 112 2.28 28.17 28.95
C ALA A 112 1.50 28.48 30.25
N PRO A 113 0.31 27.88 30.47
CA PRO A 113 -0.39 26.95 29.59
C PRO A 113 -1.11 27.65 28.44
N VAL A 114 -0.92 27.16 27.22
CA VAL A 114 -1.53 27.76 26.02
C VAL A 114 -1.84 26.73 24.94
N ALA A 115 -2.90 26.94 24.19
CA ALA A 115 -3.20 26.17 22.99
C ALA A 115 -2.75 26.96 21.77
N TYR A 116 -1.91 26.34 20.94
CA TYR A 116 -1.44 26.95 19.70
C TYR A 116 -2.45 26.71 18.57
N PRO A 117 -2.58 27.65 17.61
CA PRO A 117 -3.39 27.47 16.41
C PRO A 117 -3.05 26.17 15.68
N THR A 118 -4.08 25.43 15.28
CA THR A 118 -3.95 24.13 14.62
C THR A 118 -4.10 24.23 13.11
N LEU A 119 -3.41 23.34 12.40
CA LEU A 119 -3.55 23.19 10.96
C LEU A 119 -4.89 22.55 10.60
N THR A 120 -5.47 22.98 9.47
CA THR A 120 -6.68 22.35 8.93
C THR A 120 -6.35 20.93 8.44
N PRO A 121 -6.98 19.89 8.99
CA PRO A 121 -6.75 18.53 8.56
C PRO A 121 -7.35 18.26 7.17
N PRO A 122 -6.82 17.27 6.42
CA PRO A 122 -7.29 16.92 5.07
C PRO A 122 -8.70 16.30 5.06
N SER A 123 -9.22 15.89 6.20
CA SER A 123 -10.55 15.30 6.36
C SER A 123 -11.14 15.68 7.72
N PRO A 124 -12.45 15.91 7.83
CA PRO A 124 -13.11 16.21 9.11
C PRO A 124 -13.05 15.07 10.12
N LYS A 125 -12.66 13.85 9.69
CA LYS A 125 -12.46 12.71 10.58
C LYS A 125 -11.20 12.83 11.43
N PHE A 126 -10.25 13.66 11.02
CA PHE A 126 -9.05 13.95 11.80
C PHE A 126 -9.27 15.17 12.68
N THR A 127 -8.77 15.10 13.91
CA THR A 127 -8.74 16.24 14.84
C THR A 127 -7.32 16.40 15.34
N VAL A 128 -6.80 17.63 15.26
CA VAL A 128 -5.45 17.97 15.71
C VAL A 128 -5.58 18.94 16.87
N THR A 129 -4.83 18.70 17.95
CA THR A 129 -4.68 19.63 19.07
C THR A 129 -3.20 19.87 19.33
N SER A 130 -2.86 21.09 19.75
CA SER A 130 -1.49 21.49 20.08
C SER A 130 -1.51 22.30 21.37
N ASN A 131 -1.11 21.67 22.47
CA ASN A 131 -1.10 22.31 23.79
C ASN A 131 0.33 22.46 24.27
N ALA A 132 0.62 23.56 24.96
CA ALA A 132 1.89 23.82 25.59
C ALA A 132 1.72 23.83 27.12
N THR A 133 2.64 23.19 27.81
CA THR A 133 2.69 23.11 29.27
C THR A 133 4.06 23.52 29.78
N ALA A 134 4.09 24.28 30.87
CA ALA A 134 5.32 24.62 31.56
C ALA A 134 5.93 23.36 32.18
N ILE A 135 7.26 23.29 32.23
CA ILE A 135 7.98 22.17 32.82
C ILE A 135 8.35 22.54 34.25
N ALA A 136 7.77 21.85 35.23
CA ALA A 136 8.02 22.14 36.64
C ALA A 136 9.52 22.03 36.99
N GLY A 137 10.07 23.04 37.67
CA GLY A 137 11.47 23.07 38.10
C GLY A 137 12.49 23.33 36.99
N LYS A 138 12.05 23.90 35.85
CA LYS A 138 12.91 24.36 34.74
C LYS A 138 12.74 25.85 34.50
N ASP A 139 13.60 26.42 33.66
CA ASP A 139 13.53 27.82 33.24
C ASP A 139 12.17 28.12 32.59
N ASP A 140 11.59 29.27 32.93
CA ASP A 140 10.30 29.77 32.39
C ASP A 140 10.33 30.01 30.86
N ASN A 141 11.54 30.00 30.29
CA ASN A 141 11.79 30.18 28.87
C ASN A 141 11.64 28.87 28.06
N ILE A 142 11.32 27.74 28.70
CA ILE A 142 11.15 26.44 28.03
C ILE A 142 9.78 25.86 28.34
N GLN A 143 9.07 25.44 27.30
CA GLN A 143 7.79 24.73 27.42
C GLN A 143 7.78 23.45 26.60
N GLN A 144 7.04 22.46 27.10
CA GLN A 144 6.73 21.24 26.37
C GLN A 144 5.49 21.46 25.51
N ILE A 145 5.58 21.16 24.23
CA ILE A 145 4.46 21.13 23.29
C ILE A 145 4.04 19.68 23.12
N THR A 146 2.76 19.42 23.34
CA THR A 146 2.12 18.13 23.09
C THR A 146 1.12 18.29 21.96
N VAL A 147 1.41 17.62 20.84
CA VAL A 147 0.52 17.52 19.69
C VAL A 147 -0.19 16.18 19.71
N THR A 148 -1.53 16.22 19.70
CA THR A 148 -2.36 15.01 19.62
C THR A 148 -3.12 15.01 18.31
N VAL A 149 -3.05 13.91 17.56
CA VAL A 149 -3.84 13.68 16.36
C VAL A 149 -4.78 12.50 16.58
N GLN A 150 -6.07 12.76 16.43
CA GLN A 150 -7.13 11.79 16.59
C GLN A 150 -7.80 11.51 15.24
N PHE A 151 -8.34 10.30 15.08
CA PHE A 151 -9.19 9.90 13.98
C PHE A 151 -10.50 9.31 14.54
N ASN A 152 -11.64 9.92 14.20
CA ASN A 152 -12.96 9.57 14.76
C ASN A 152 -12.94 9.48 16.30
N GLY A 153 -12.31 10.44 16.98
CA GLY A 153 -12.21 10.49 18.45
C GLY A 153 -11.21 9.50 19.07
N ARG A 154 -10.47 8.72 18.28
CA ARG A 154 -9.40 7.84 18.78
C ARG A 154 -8.03 8.43 18.49
N THR A 155 -7.18 8.55 19.51
CA THR A 155 -5.79 9.00 19.34
C THR A 155 -5.01 8.02 18.47
N LEU A 156 -4.46 8.51 17.36
CA LEU A 156 -3.59 7.75 16.46
C LEU A 156 -2.12 8.14 16.59
N SER A 157 -1.85 9.39 16.95
CA SER A 157 -0.49 9.89 17.15
C SER A 157 -0.47 10.89 18.30
N LEU A 158 0.54 10.76 19.15
CA LEU A 158 0.89 11.71 20.20
C LEU A 158 2.38 12.03 20.00
N LEU A 159 2.71 13.30 19.85
CA LEU A 159 4.09 13.73 19.66
C LEU A 159 4.39 14.88 20.61
N GLU A 160 5.51 14.76 21.31
CA GLU A 160 5.97 15.72 22.28
C GLU A 160 7.26 16.37 21.78
N ASP A 161 7.40 17.65 22.07
CA ASP A 161 8.54 18.45 21.65
C ASP A 161 8.73 19.65 22.58
N PHE A 162 9.82 20.39 22.42
CA PHE A 162 10.14 21.55 23.25
C PHE A 162 10.26 22.83 22.43
N LYS A 163 9.78 23.94 22.99
CA LYS A 163 9.97 25.28 22.43
C LYS A 163 10.61 26.17 23.48
N VAL A 164 11.59 26.94 23.02
CA VAL A 164 12.38 27.87 23.83
C VAL A 164 12.06 29.29 23.39
N ASP A 165 11.92 30.21 24.34
CA ASP A 165 11.82 31.65 24.09
C ASP A 165 13.22 32.17 23.70
N ARG A 166 13.33 32.79 22.52
CA ARG A 166 14.61 33.23 21.92
C ARG A 166 14.52 34.66 21.42
#